data_AF-A0A401QEN1-F1
#
_entry.id   AF-A0A401QEN1-F1
#
_cell.length_a   1.000
_cell.length_b   1.000
_cell.length_c   1.000
_cell.angle_alpha   90.00
_cell.angle_beta   90.00
_cell.angle_gamma   90.00
#
_symmetry.space_group_name_H-M   'P 1'
#
loop_
_entity.id
_entity.type
_entity.pdbx_description
1 polymer ?
#
loop_
_entity_poly.entity_id
_entity_poly.type
_entity_poly.pdbx_seq_one_letter_code
_entity_poly.pdbx_strand_id
1 'polypeptide(L)'
;GILSISWCQADAELLLSSAKDNRILCWNPNTGEVVYELPTSSQWCFDVQWCPRNPAVLSAASFDGRISVYSVMGGSLEAQKQSHVDKVRSRKQQCDVD
;
A
#
# COMPACT_ATOMS: atom_id res chain seq x y z
N GLY A 1 -17.19 -8.60 1.76
CA GLY A 1 -16.69 -9.97 1.57
C GLY A 1 -15.25 -9.91 1.13
N ILE A 2 -14.40 -10.78 1.70
CA ILE A 2 -12.97 -10.92 1.33
C ILE A 2 -12.90 -11.52 -0.08
N LEU A 3 -11.95 -11.04 -0.88
CA LEU A 3 -11.80 -11.41 -2.28
C LEU A 3 -10.53 -12.23 -2.53
N SER A 4 -9.42 -11.85 -1.90
CA SER A 4 -8.16 -12.57 -2.00
C SER A 4 -7.38 -12.47 -0.69
N ILE A 5 -6.55 -13.49 -0.44
CA ILE A 5 -5.62 -13.56 0.68
C ILE A 5 -4.29 -14.14 0.19
N SER A 6 -3.18 -13.70 0.77
CA SER A 6 -1.84 -14.18 0.44
C SER A 6 -0.95 -14.17 1.67
N TRP A 7 -0.42 -15.34 2.02
CA TRP A 7 0.52 -15.50 3.14
C TRP A 7 1.92 -15.06 2.73
N CYS A 8 2.61 -14.35 3.62
CA CYS A 8 4.03 -14.10 3.44
C CYS A 8 4.82 -15.40 3.61
N GLN A 9 5.60 -15.78 2.60
CA GLN A 9 6.43 -16.99 2.64
C GLN A 9 7.67 -16.84 3.54
N ALA A 10 8.10 -15.61 3.82
CA ALA A 10 9.24 -15.33 4.68
C ALA A 10 8.86 -15.16 6.15
N ASP A 11 7.58 -14.86 6.42
CA ASP A 11 7.07 -14.59 7.77
C ASP A 11 5.63 -15.10 7.90
N ALA A 12 5.45 -16.20 8.65
CA ALA A 12 4.15 -16.80 8.87
C ALA A 12 3.20 -15.92 9.70
N GLU A 13 3.71 -14.87 10.34
CA GLU A 13 2.90 -13.92 11.11
C GLU A 13 2.28 -12.82 10.25
N LEU A 14 2.55 -12.79 8.94
CA LEU A 14 2.01 -11.76 8.04
C LEU A 14 1.07 -12.34 6.99
N LEU A 15 -0.18 -11.88 7.03
CA LEU A 15 -1.22 -12.21 6.06
C LEU A 15 -1.68 -10.94 5.34
N LEU A 16 -1.70 -10.98 4.02
CA LEU A 16 -2.30 -9.94 3.17
C LEU A 16 -3.73 -10.34 2.82
N SER A 17 -4.66 -9.40 2.87
CA SER A 17 -6.05 -9.61 2.46
C SER A 17 -6.58 -8.41 1.67
N SER A 18 -7.49 -8.67 0.73
CA SER A 18 -8.26 -7.63 0.05
C SER A 18 -9.76 -7.90 0.12
N ALA A 19 -10.55 -6.83 0.10
CA ALA A 19 -12.01 -6.93 0.20
C ALA A 19 -12.73 -5.93 -0.71
N LYS A 20 -14.04 -6.17 -0.89
CA LYS A 20 -14.96 -5.31 -1.67
C LYS A 20 -15.14 -3.90 -1.09
N ASP A 21 -14.65 -3.65 0.12
CA ASP A 21 -14.64 -2.32 0.77
C ASP A 21 -13.46 -1.44 0.28
N ASN A 22 -12.78 -1.89 -0.78
CA ASN A 22 -11.60 -1.26 -1.36
C ASN A 22 -10.39 -1.23 -0.41
N ARG A 23 -10.34 -2.06 0.63
CA ARG A 23 -9.19 -2.11 1.53
C ARG A 23 -8.27 -3.27 1.21
N ILE A 24 -6.98 -3.04 1.43
CA ILE A 24 -5.95 -4.08 1.45
C ILE A 24 -5.23 -3.97 2.78
N LEU A 25 -5.27 -5.05 3.56
CA LEU A 25 -4.70 -5.09 4.90
C LEU A 25 -3.58 -6.12 4.97
N CYS A 26 -2.49 -5.74 5.62
CA CYS A 26 -1.47 -6.65 6.10
C CYS A 26 -1.62 -6.74 7.62
N TRP A 27 -1.84 -7.95 8.13
CA TRP A 27 -2.23 -8.17 9.52
C TRP A 27 -1.66 -9.48 10.04
N ASN A 28 -1.52 -9.57 11.36
CA ASN A 28 -1.10 -10.78 12.05
C ASN A 28 -2.34 -11.64 12.38
N PRO A 29 -2.43 -12.87 11.87
CA PRO A 29 -3.60 -13.72 12.08
C PRO A 29 -3.66 -14.36 13.48
N ASN A 30 -2.53 -14.48 14.17
CA ASN A 30 -2.46 -15.01 15.53
C ASN A 30 -2.92 -13.98 16.57
N THR A 31 -2.60 -12.70 16.35
CA THR A 31 -2.97 -11.61 17.27
C THR A 31 -4.22 -10.84 16.83
N GLY A 32 -4.57 -10.89 15.55
CA GLY A 32 -5.61 -10.07 14.94
C GLY A 32 -5.21 -8.61 14.69
N GLU A 33 -3.94 -8.26 14.90
CA GLU A 33 -3.45 -6.89 14.76
C GLU A 33 -3.23 -6.52 13.28
N VAL A 34 -3.72 -5.36 12.87
CA VAL A 34 -3.43 -4.80 11.55
C VAL A 34 -2.08 -4.10 11.60
N VAL A 35 -1.11 -4.63 10.86
CA VAL A 35 0.27 -4.10 10.80
C VAL A 35 0.34 -2.94 9.81
N TYR A 36 -0.27 -3.09 8.62
CA TYR A 36 -0.32 -2.05 7.59
C TYR A 36 -1.65 -2.06 6.83
N GLU A 37 -2.12 -0.88 6.44
CA GLU A 37 -3.16 -0.71 5.43
C GLU A 37 -2.50 -0.13 4.18
N LEU A 38 -2.59 -0.85 3.06
CA LEU A 38 -1.98 -0.41 1.81
C LEU A 38 -2.92 0.60 1.12
N PRO A 39 -2.39 1.70 0.58
CA PRO A 39 -3.20 2.68 -0.12
C PRO A 39 -3.78 2.05 -1.38
N THR A 40 -5.09 2.13 -1.57
CA THR A 40 -5.76 1.59 -2.74
C THR A 40 -6.22 2.68 -3.71
N SER A 41 -6.32 2.30 -4.98
CA SER A 41 -7.04 3.07 -6.00
C SER A 41 -8.53 3.19 -5.61
N SER A 42 -9.27 4.08 -6.28
CA SER A 42 -10.71 4.29 -6.06
C SER A 42 -11.60 3.05 -6.31
N GLN A 43 -11.02 1.91 -6.71
CA GLN A 43 -11.73 0.64 -6.97
C GLN A 43 -11.14 -0.52 -6.18
N TRP A 44 -12.00 -1.50 -5.84
CA TRP A 44 -11.63 -2.69 -5.08
C TRP A 44 -10.61 -3.54 -5.80
N CYS A 45 -9.73 -4.15 -5.00
CA CYS A 45 -8.75 -5.10 -5.47
C CYS A 45 -9.29 -6.52 -5.31
N PHE A 46 -9.38 -7.24 -6.41
CA PHE A 46 -9.89 -8.60 -6.44
C PHE A 46 -8.80 -9.65 -6.26
N ASP A 47 -7.53 -9.26 -6.41
CA ASP A 47 -6.40 -10.14 -6.14
C ASP A 47 -5.24 -9.38 -5.50
N VAL A 48 -4.55 -10.05 -4.59
CA VAL A 48 -3.36 -9.56 -3.89
C VAL A 48 -2.36 -10.70 -3.73
N GLN A 49 -1.07 -10.43 -3.95
CA GLN A 49 -0.02 -11.44 -3.84
C GLN A 49 1.23 -10.86 -3.18
N TRP A 50 1.79 -11.62 -2.24
CA TRP A 50 3.16 -11.42 -1.78
C TRP A 50 4.13 -11.88 -2.86
N CYS A 51 5.23 -11.14 -3.04
CA CYS A 51 6.31 -11.60 -3.90
C CYS A 51 7.05 -12.76 -3.21
N PRO A 52 7.12 -13.96 -3.83
CA PRO A 52 7.77 -15.12 -3.20
C PRO A 52 9.29 -14.96 -3.04
N ARG A 53 9.92 -14.09 -3.85
CA ARG A 53 11.37 -13.87 -3.85
C ARG A 53 11.80 -12.74 -2.94
N ASN A 54 10.97 -11.71 -2.82
CA ASN A 54 11.27 -10.52 -2.04
C ASN A 54 10.08 -10.18 -1.14
N PRO A 55 10.12 -10.52 0.16
CA PRO A 55 9.04 -10.21 1.09
C PRO A 55 8.77 -8.70 1.19
N ALA A 56 9.72 -7.83 0.83
CA ALA A 56 9.45 -6.40 0.81
C ALA A 56 8.52 -5.94 -0.32
N VAL A 57 8.01 -6.83 -1.19
CA VAL A 57 7.26 -6.46 -2.40
C VAL A 57 5.91 -7.18 -2.46
N LEU A 58 4.86 -6.43 -2.76
CA LEU A 58 3.47 -6.89 -2.86
C LEU A 58 2.84 -6.39 -4.15
N SER A 59 1.88 -7.13 -4.70
CA SER A 59 1.09 -6.69 -5.85
C SER A 59 -0.41 -6.75 -5.54
N ALA A 60 -1.17 -5.80 -6.09
CA ALA A 60 -2.62 -5.79 -6.04
C ALA A 60 -3.22 -5.49 -7.41
N ALA A 61 -4.18 -6.31 -7.83
CA ALA A 61 -4.93 -6.11 -9.07
C ALA A 61 -6.29 -5.47 -8.77
N SER A 62 -6.53 -4.30 -9.35
CA SER A 62 -7.77 -3.53 -9.17
C SER A 62 -8.73 -3.70 -10.34
N PHE A 63 -10.03 -3.55 -10.06
CA PHE A 63 -11.08 -3.64 -11.06
C PHE A 63 -11.02 -2.53 -12.12
N ASP A 64 -10.26 -1.46 -11.88
CA ASP A 64 -9.99 -0.40 -12.86
C ASP A 64 -9.00 -0.80 -13.98
N GLY A 65 -8.52 -2.06 -13.97
CA GLY A 65 -7.58 -2.58 -14.95
C GLY A 65 -6.12 -2.27 -14.63
N ARG A 66 -5.81 -1.75 -13.44
CA ARG A 66 -4.43 -1.45 -13.01
C ARG A 66 -3.91 -2.50 -12.03
N ILE A 67 -2.60 -2.72 -12.09
CA ILE A 67 -1.85 -3.48 -11.10
C ILE A 67 -0.95 -2.49 -10.35
N SER A 68 -1.11 -2.44 -9.03
CA SER A 68 -0.25 -1.63 -8.15
C SER A 68 0.79 -2.54 -7.50
N VAL A 69 2.03 -2.08 -7.46
CA VAL A 69 3.13 -2.77 -6.78
C VAL A 69 3.55 -1.92 -5.60
N TYR A 70 3.53 -2.50 -4.41
CA TYR A 70 3.92 -1.86 -3.17
C TYR A 70 5.27 -2.40 -2.73
N SER A 71 6.08 -1.53 -2.15
CA SER A 71 7.24 -1.95 -1.38
C SER A 71 7.04 -1.61 0.08
N VAL A 72 7.03 -2.64 0.93
CA VAL A 72 7.16 -2.52 2.38
C VAL A 72 8.65 -2.51 2.67
N MET A 73 9.30 -1.37 2.45
CA MET A 73 10.67 -1.18 2.96
C MET A 73 10.62 -1.36 4.48
N GLY A 74 11.43 -2.28 4.99
CA GLY A 74 11.46 -2.70 6.38
C GLY A 74 11.30 -1.53 7.34
N GLY A 75 10.35 -1.68 8.26
CA GLY A 75 10.01 -0.68 9.25
C GLY A 75 11.24 -0.09 9.94
N SER A 76 11.56 1.14 9.57
CA SER A 76 11.94 2.14 10.55
C SER A 76 10.90 3.25 10.41
N LEU A 77 10.25 3.58 11.53
CA LEU A 77 9.27 4.66 11.65
C LEU A 77 9.83 6.05 11.26
N GLU A 78 11.07 6.14 10.76
CA GLU A 78 11.74 7.37 10.37
C GLU A 78 11.44 7.78 8.90
N ALA A 79 11.16 6.85 7.99
CA ALA A 79 10.95 7.18 6.58
C ALA A 79 9.63 7.96 6.33
N GLN A 80 8.64 7.82 7.22
CA GLN A 80 7.36 8.55 7.09
C GLN A 80 7.44 9.99 7.61
N LYS A 81 8.55 10.40 8.26
CA LYS A 81 8.72 11.78 8.74
C LYS A 81 9.17 12.76 7.65
N GLN A 82 9.52 12.27 6.44
CA GLN A 82 10.05 13.11 5.37
C GLN A 82 9.04 13.52 4.29
N SER A 83 7.82 12.96 4.23
CA SER A 83 6.84 13.32 3.18
C SER A 83 5.86 14.42 3.56
N HIS A 84 5.97 15.00 4.76
CA HIS A 84 5.06 16.05 5.23
C HIS A 84 5.71 17.45 5.39
N VAL A 85 6.85 17.69 4.73
CA VAL A 85 7.41 19.04 4.53
C VAL A 85 7.60 19.27 3.04
N ASP A 86 6.50 19.52 2.33
CA ASP A 86 6.47 20.42 1.17
C ASP A 86 5.01 20.76 0.85
N LYS A 87 4.35 21.35 1.85
CA LYS A 87 3.27 22.31 1.61
C LYS A 87 3.91 23.69 1.57
N VAL A 88 3.40 24.53 0.67
CA VAL A 88 3.79 25.93 0.37
C VAL A 88 4.80 25.97 -0.78
N ARG A 89 4.43 26.45 -1.98
CA ARG A 89 3.86 27.78 -2.20
C ARG A 89 3.21 27.86 -3.59
N SER A 90 1.95 28.25 -3.61
CA SER A 90 1.26 28.83 -4.77
C SER A 90 2.16 29.89 -5.41
N ARG A 91 2.66 29.67 -6.64
CA ARG A 91 3.20 30.77 -7.45
C ARG A 91 2.05 31.34 -8.26
N LYS A 92 1.61 32.55 -7.87
CA LYS A 92 0.96 33.48 -8.78
C LYS A 92 1.89 33.67 -9.98
N GLN A 93 1.36 33.46 -11.18
CA GLN A 93 1.94 34.01 -12.40
C GLN A 93 1.90 35.53 -12.30
N GLN A 94 3.05 36.17 -12.45
CA GLN A 94 3.12 37.53 -12.97
C GLN A 94 4.21 37.49 -14.03
N CYS A 95 3.78 37.58 -15.28
CA CYS A 95 4.65 37.59 -16.44
C CYS A 95 5.44 38.91 -16.50
N ASP A 96 6.71 38.70 -16.85
CA ASP A 96 7.73 39.50 -17.49
C ASP A 96 7.59 41.04 -17.61
N VAL A 97 8.75 41.61 -17.31
CA VAL A 97 9.24 42.96 -17.58
C VAL A 97 9.30 43.27 -19.08
N ASP A 98 8.83 44.46 -19.44
CA ASP A 98 9.51 45.45 -20.29
C ASP A 98 9.03 46.85 -19.87
#